data_AF-A0A382C1L7-F1
#
_entry.id   AF-A0A382C1L7-F1
#
_cell.length_a   1.000
_cell.length_b   1.000
_cell.length_c   1.000
_cell.angle_alpha   90.00
_cell.angle_beta   90.00
_cell.angle_gamma   90.00
#
_symmetry.space_group_name_H-M   'P 1'
#
loop_
_entity.id
_entity.type
_entity.pdbx_description
1 polymer ?
#
loop_
_entity_poly.entity_id
_entity_poly.type
_entity_poly.pdbx_seq_one_letter_code
_entity_poly.pdbx_strand_id
1 'polypeptide(L)' 'MMCALLVFQTPQLPSKLSTLSPWLDWLVNPRDDVSAHLSAQAHRRFIKTHTPLDGLPSR' A
#
# COMPACT_ATOMS: atom_id res chain seq x y z
N MET A 1 2.49 -11.98 -2.99
CA MET A 1 2.90 -10.56 -2.83
C MET A 1 4.32 -10.52 -2.26
N MET A 2 5.36 -10.63 -3.10
CA MET A 2 6.76 -10.70 -2.64
C MET A 2 7.22 -9.40 -1.95
N CYS A 3 6.68 -8.24 -2.32
CA CYS A 3 7.07 -6.95 -1.77
C CYS A 3 6.88 -6.85 -0.24
N ALA A 4 5.85 -7.50 0.32
CA ALA A 4 5.63 -7.51 1.78
C ALA A 4 6.82 -8.12 2.53
N LEU A 5 7.38 -9.22 2.01
CA LEU A 5 8.54 -9.87 2.62
C LEU A 5 9.79 -8.99 2.55
N LEU A 6 9.94 -8.20 1.48
CA LEU A 6 11.04 -7.23 1.35
C LEU A 6 10.88 -6.04 2.30
N VAL A 7 9.65 -5.59 2.57
CA VAL A 7 9.40 -4.46 3.48
C VAL A 7 9.52 -4.87 4.95
N PHE A 8 8.95 -6.02 5.33
CA PHE A 8 8.89 -6.45 6.72
C PHE A 8 10.02 -7.40 7.14
N GLN A 9 10.79 -7.94 6.19
CA GLN A 9 11.92 -8.86 6.44
C GLN A 9 11.54 -10.12 7.25
N THR A 10 10.26 -10.52 7.18
CA THR A 10 9.73 -11.70 7.85
C THR A 10 8.51 -12.25 7.11
N PRO A 11 8.28 -13.57 7.09
CA PRO A 11 7.05 -14.16 6.58
C PRO A 11 5.87 -14.03 7.54
N GLN A 12 6.10 -13.73 8.83
CA GLN A 12 5.04 -13.47 9.80
C GLN A 12 4.63 -11.99 9.75
N LEU A 13 3.60 -11.70 8.95
CA LEU A 13 3.11 -10.33 8.79
C LEU A 13 2.30 -9.86 10.00
N PRO A 14 2.42 -8.57 10.39
CA PRO A 14 1.72 -8.02 11.56
C PRO A 14 0.20 -7.88 11.37
N SER A 15 -0.29 -7.94 10.11
CA SER A 15 -1.72 -7.90 9.79
C SER A 15 -1.98 -8.48 8.39
N LYS A 16 -3.26 -8.53 7.99
CA LYS A 16 -3.68 -8.92 6.65
C LYS A 16 -3.13 -7.95 5.60
N LEU A 17 -2.82 -8.44 4.40
CA LEU A 17 -2.29 -7.61 3.32
C LEU A 17 -3.21 -6.45 2.92
N SER A 18 -4.53 -6.63 2.97
CA SER A 18 -5.50 -5.56 2.68
C SER A 18 -5.45 -4.42 3.70
N THR A 19 -5.03 -4.72 4.93
CA THR A 19 -4.82 -3.72 5.98
C THR A 19 -3.46 -3.04 5.80
N LEU A 20 -2.40 -3.81 5.55
CA LEU A 20 -1.04 -3.29 5.40
C LEU A 20 -0.81 -2.53 4.08
N SER A 21 -1.63 -2.80 3.07
CA SER A 21 -1.53 -2.23 1.74
C SER A 21 -2.93 -1.96 1.20
N PRO A 22 -3.61 -0.91 1.70
CA PRO A 22 -4.90 -0.51 1.17
C PRO A 22 -4.75 -0.11 -0.30
N TRP A 23 -5.83 -0.33 -1.05
CA TRP A 23 -5.87 -0.05 -2.48
C TRP A 23 -6.02 1.46 -2.70
N LEU A 24 -5.05 2.07 -3.36
CA LEU A 24 -5.07 3.51 -3.65
C LEU A 24 -6.21 3.90 -4.60
N ASP A 25 -6.58 2.98 -5.48
CA ASP A 25 -7.55 3.13 -6.56
C ASP A 25 -8.94 2.56 -6.21
N TRP A 26 -9.18 2.17 -4.96
CA TRP A 26 -10.47 1.64 -4.54
C TRP A 26 -11.43 2.74 -4.08
N LEU A 27 -12.39 3.07 -4.92
CA LEU A 27 -13.33 4.19 -4.72
C LEU A 27 -14.36 3.98 -3.60
N VAL A 28 -14.39 2.80 -2.97
CA VAL A 28 -15.25 2.53 -1.82
C VAL A 28 -14.74 3.26 -0.57
N ASN A 29 -13.42 3.39 -0.44
CA ASN A 29 -12.81 4.08 0.69
C ASN A 29 -12.57 5.56 0.35
N PRO A 30 -12.88 6.50 1.26
CA PRO A 30 -12.51 7.89 1.08
C PRO A 30 -11.01 8.03 0.84
N ARG A 31 -10.64 8.83 -0.17
CA ARG A 31 -9.23 9.02 -0.55
C ARG A 31 -8.37 9.54 0.60
N ASP A 32 -8.91 10.45 1.40
CA ASP A 32 -8.20 11.05 2.52
C ASP A 32 -7.87 10.02 3.60
N ASP A 33 -8.78 9.07 3.86
CA ASP A 33 -8.55 7.99 4.82
C ASP A 33 -7.44 7.05 4.34
N VAL A 34 -7.45 6.69 3.05
CA VAL A 34 -6.39 5.87 2.45
C VAL A 34 -5.05 6.60 2.49
N SER A 35 -5.03 7.89 2.16
CA SER A 35 -3.84 8.73 2.20
C SER A 35 -3.28 8.88 3.62
N ALA A 36 -4.13 9.11 4.61
CA ALA A 36 -3.75 9.20 6.02
C ALA A 36 -3.19 7.86 6.51
N HIS A 37 -3.84 6.74 6.18
CA HIS A 37 -3.35 5.40 6.51
C HIS A 37 -1.94 5.17 5.93
N LEU A 38 -1.77 5.39 4.63
CA LEU A 38 -0.48 5.17 3.95
C LEU A 38 0.61 6.11 4.48
N SER A 39 0.25 7.33 4.88
CA SER A 39 1.18 8.32 5.45
C SER A 39 1.61 7.98 6.87
N ALA A 40 0.78 7.29 7.64
CA ALA A 40 1.08 6.84 9.00
C ALA A 40 1.99 5.59 9.06
N GLN A 41 2.29 4.96 7.92
CA GLN A 41 3.19 3.81 7.89
C GLN A 41 4.62 4.20 8.28
N ALA A 42 5.17 3.53 9.30
CA ALA A 42 6.53 3.77 9.78
C ALA A 42 7.63 3.12 8.91
N HIS A 43 7.25 2.20 8.02
CA HIS A 43 8.13 1.57 7.04
C HIS A 43 8.01 2.26 5.67
N ARG A 44 8.76 1.80 4.67
CA ARG A 44 8.58 2.19 3.27
C ARG A 44 7.11 1.98 2.88
N ARG A 45 6.45 3.03 2.33
CA ARG A 45 5.03 2.99 1.94
C ARG A 45 4.76 1.76 1.09
N PHE A 46 3.80 0.96 1.53
CA PHE A 46 3.44 -0.29 0.88
C PHE A 46 2.04 -0.16 0.30
N ILE A 47 1.97 0.09 -1.01
CA ILE A 47 0.75 0.50 -1.70
C ILE A 47 0.33 -0.58 -2.71
N LYS A 48 -0.97 -0.84 -2.78
CA LYS A 48 -1.58 -1.64 -3.83
C LYS A 48 -2.33 -0.71 -4.78
N THR A 49 -2.14 -0.91 -6.08
CA THR A 49 -2.87 -0.20 -7.13
C THR A 49 -3.02 -1.09 -8.37
N HIS A 50 -4.05 -0.85 -9.17
CA HIS A 50 -4.21 -1.35 -10.55
C HIS A 50 -3.94 -0.26 -11.59
N THR A 51 -3.51 0.94 -11.16
CA THR A 51 -3.05 1.98 -12.07
C THR A 51 -1.92 1.42 -12.94
N PRO A 52 -2.07 1.44 -14.28
CA PRO A 52 -1.01 1.06 -15.19
C PRO A 52 0.28 1.87 -14.93
N LEU A 53 1.43 1.29 -15.27
CA LEU A 53 2.73 1.91 -15.00
C LEU A 53 2.89 3.30 -15.64
N ASP A 54 2.37 3.46 -16.86
CA ASP A 54 2.33 4.73 -17.61
C ASP A 54 1.34 5.75 -17.02
N GLY A 55 0.47 5.33 -16.10
CA GLY A 55 -0.39 6.20 -15.31
C GLY A 55 0.24 6.71 -14.01
N LEU A 56 1.47 6.29 -13.68
CA LEU A 56 2.18 6.78 -12.49
C LEU A 56 2.98 8.05 -12.82
N PRO A 57 3.13 8.99 -11.87
CA PRO A 57 3.93 10.18 -12.10
C PRO A 57 5.37 9.82 -12.43
N SER A 58 5.94 10.47 -13.46
CA SER A 58 7.37 10.42 -13.71
C SER A 58 8.10 11.09 -12.54
N ARG A 59 9.19 10.46 -12.10
CA ARG A 59 9.99 10.87 -10.94
C ARG A 59 10.44 12.33 -11.00
#